data_AF-A0AAN7DP92-F1
#
_entry.id   AF-A0AAN7DP92-F1
#
_cell.length_a   1.000
_cell.length_b   1.000
_cell.length_c   1.000
_cell.angle_alpha   90.00
_cell.angle_beta   90.00
_cell.angle_gamma   90.00
#
_symmetry.space_group_name_H-M   'P 1'
#
loop_
_entity.id
_entity.type
_entity.pdbx_description
1 polymer ?
#
loop_
_entity_poly.entity_id
_entity_poly.type
_entity_poly.pdbx_seq_one_letter_code
_entity_poly.pdbx_strand_id
1 'polypeptide(L)'
;MDRKTHSAAVKDGLLACCISSSKATHLFRGAGARMADAFGVNESQIRRNGRWNSSSINRAYLTGLLRNLMRQLADFPKEIVYSYLPRGTLKLPEELQRVAYHELKEWVDRINSKTAQKTGTVVGFIKLLRSLRTGFLQNSVQMRKPFPDRFIWHHIILGHPLLCKKFSE
;
A
#
# COMPACT_ATOMS: atom_id res chain seq x y z
N MET A 1 -19.85 -1.21 -0.61
CA MET A 1 -19.67 -2.19 -1.71
C MET A 1 -20.14 -3.54 -1.21
N ASP A 2 -21.09 -4.18 -1.88
CA ASP A 2 -21.56 -5.50 -1.47
C ASP A 2 -20.66 -6.62 -2.03
N ARG A 3 -20.83 -7.84 -1.52
CA ARG A 3 -20.02 -9.01 -1.93
C ARG A 3 -20.20 -9.36 -3.42
N LYS A 4 -21.40 -9.18 -3.98
CA LYS A 4 -21.71 -9.49 -5.37
C LYS A 4 -21.03 -8.48 -6.30
N THR A 5 -21.11 -7.19 -5.99
CA THR A 5 -20.39 -6.13 -6.72
C THR A 5 -18.89 -6.37 -6.72
N HIS A 6 -18.32 -6.74 -5.55
CA HIS A 6 -16.90 -7.04 -5.47
C HIS A 6 -16.51 -8.24 -6.33
N SER A 7 -17.27 -9.33 -6.25
CA SER A 7 -17.01 -10.54 -7.05
C SER A 7 -17.11 -10.28 -8.56
N ALA A 8 -18.11 -9.50 -9.00
CA ALA A 8 -18.27 -9.11 -10.39
C ALA A 8 -17.06 -8.29 -10.88
N ALA A 9 -16.68 -7.24 -10.16
CA ALA A 9 -15.54 -6.40 -10.52
C ALA A 9 -14.22 -7.20 -10.61
N VAL A 10 -14.00 -8.17 -9.71
CA VAL A 10 -12.83 -9.05 -9.78
C VAL A 10 -12.88 -9.94 -11.03
N LYS A 11 -14.03 -10.52 -11.37
CA LYS A 11 -14.18 -11.32 -12.59
C LYS A 11 -13.92 -10.50 -13.85
N ASP A 12 -14.49 -9.31 -13.92
CA ASP A 12 -14.32 -8.41 -15.08
C ASP A 12 -12.85 -8.03 -15.25
N GLY A 13 -12.15 -7.71 -14.15
CA GLY A 13 -10.70 -7.44 -14.17
C GLY A 13 -9.87 -8.64 -14.63
N LEU A 14 -10.23 -9.86 -14.22
CA LEU A 14 -9.54 -11.08 -14.67
C LEU A 14 -9.78 -11.33 -16.16
N LEU A 15 -11.01 -11.16 -16.64
CA LEU A 15 -11.37 -11.31 -18.05
C LEU A 15 -10.64 -10.28 -18.93
N ALA A 16 -10.53 -9.03 -18.47
CA ALA A 16 -9.78 -7.98 -19.15
C ALA A 16 -8.27 -8.31 -19.30
N CYS A 17 -7.73 -9.12 -18.38
CA CYS A 17 -6.36 -9.64 -18.44
C CYS A 17 -6.26 -11.02 -19.13
N CYS A 18 -7.34 -11.53 -19.73
CA CYS A 18 -7.43 -12.87 -20.32
C CYS A 18 -7.12 -14.02 -19.32
N ILE A 19 -7.45 -13.83 -18.03
CA ILE A 19 -7.25 -14.82 -16.98
C ILE A 19 -8.59 -15.51 -16.67
N SER A 20 -8.64 -16.83 -16.87
CA SER A 20 -9.77 -17.67 -16.49
C SER A 20 -9.58 -18.22 -15.08
N SER A 21 -10.63 -18.13 -14.24
CA SER A 21 -10.63 -18.77 -12.92
C SER A 21 -12.05 -19.13 -12.47
N SER A 22 -12.24 -20.40 -12.08
CA SER A 22 -13.47 -20.86 -11.44
C SER A 22 -13.65 -20.32 -10.02
N LYS A 23 -12.57 -19.80 -9.40
CA LYS A 23 -12.55 -19.31 -8.02
C LYS A 23 -11.98 -17.88 -7.94
N ALA A 24 -12.53 -16.96 -8.72
CA ALA A 24 -12.06 -15.58 -8.87
C ALA A 24 -11.71 -14.88 -7.53
N THR A 25 -12.59 -14.95 -6.52
CA THR A 25 -12.36 -14.30 -5.21
C THR A 25 -11.31 -14.98 -4.33
N HIS A 26 -11.02 -16.26 -4.57
CA HIS A 26 -10.01 -17.03 -3.83
C HIS A 26 -8.68 -17.17 -4.58
N LEU A 27 -8.63 -16.74 -5.84
CA LEU A 27 -7.47 -16.87 -6.72
C LEU A 27 -6.20 -16.36 -6.06
N PHE A 28 -6.25 -15.13 -5.53
CA PHE A 28 -5.10 -14.47 -4.91
C PHE A 28 -4.62 -15.16 -3.62
N ARG A 29 -5.51 -15.80 -2.87
CA ARG A 29 -5.10 -16.53 -1.65
C ARG A 29 -4.25 -17.76 -2.00
N GLY A 30 -4.68 -18.53 -3.01
CA GLY A 30 -3.92 -19.69 -3.49
C GLY A 30 -2.65 -19.26 -4.22
N ALA A 31 -2.74 -18.25 -5.08
CA ALA A 31 -1.59 -17.71 -5.80
C ALA A 31 -0.52 -17.16 -4.85
N GLY A 32 -0.91 -16.37 -3.84
CA GLY A 32 0.02 -15.85 -2.83
C GLY A 32 0.74 -16.94 -2.04
N ALA A 33 0.04 -18.03 -1.69
CA ALA A 33 0.68 -19.17 -1.02
C ALA A 33 1.69 -19.88 -1.92
N ARG A 34 1.34 -20.13 -3.20
CA ARG A 34 2.27 -20.74 -4.17
C ARG A 34 3.48 -19.86 -4.49
N MET A 35 3.28 -18.54 -4.60
CA MET A 35 4.40 -17.61 -4.79
C MET A 35 5.33 -17.63 -3.57
N ALA A 36 4.78 -17.58 -2.35
CA ALA A 36 5.60 -17.65 -1.15
C ALA A 36 6.38 -18.97 -1.05
N ASP A 37 5.76 -20.09 -1.44
CA ASP A 37 6.41 -21.40 -1.52
C ASP A 37 7.54 -21.41 -2.57
N ALA A 38 7.29 -20.87 -3.77
CA ALA A 38 8.28 -20.71 -4.82
C ALA A 38 9.46 -19.82 -4.39
N PHE A 39 9.22 -18.79 -3.58
CA PHE A 39 10.26 -17.95 -2.99
C PHE A 39 10.97 -18.59 -1.78
N GLY A 40 10.63 -19.84 -1.43
CA GLY A 40 11.24 -20.59 -0.34
C GLY A 40 10.92 -20.02 1.04
N VAL A 41 9.75 -19.38 1.20
CA VAL A 41 9.24 -18.96 2.51
C VAL A 41 8.84 -20.18 3.32
N ASN A 42 9.19 -20.21 4.61
CA ASN A 42 8.84 -21.33 5.48
C ASN A 42 7.31 -21.55 5.54
N GLU A 43 6.89 -22.81 5.41
CA GLU A 43 5.49 -23.23 5.44
C GLU A 43 4.72 -22.69 6.65
N SER A 44 5.35 -22.62 7.83
CA SER A 44 4.71 -22.08 9.05
C SER A 44 4.28 -20.62 8.89
N GLN A 45 5.04 -19.80 8.14
CA GLN A 45 4.67 -18.43 7.82
C GLN A 45 3.55 -18.39 6.78
N ILE A 46 3.59 -19.26 5.77
CA ILE A 46 2.54 -19.36 4.75
C ILE A 46 1.20 -19.75 5.40
N ARG A 47 1.21 -20.78 6.26
CA ARG A 47 0.03 -21.22 7.02
C ARG A 47 -0.51 -20.14 7.95
N ARG A 48 0.37 -19.38 8.61
CA ARG A 48 -0.04 -18.26 9.47
C ARG A 48 -0.63 -17.11 8.65
N ASN A 49 -0.04 -16.75 7.51
CA ASN A 49 -0.59 -15.73 6.60
C ASN A 49 -1.95 -16.14 6.03
N GLY A 50 -2.06 -17.41 5.62
CA GLY A 50 -3.30 -18.00 5.13
C GLY A 50 -4.33 -18.26 6.24
N ARG A 51 -4.04 -18.02 7.51
CA ARG A 51 -4.90 -18.37 8.65
C ARG A 51 -5.36 -19.85 8.62
N TRP A 52 -4.47 -20.74 8.20
CA TRP A 52 -4.73 -22.19 8.16
C TRP A 52 -4.35 -22.89 9.47
N ASN A 53 -3.63 -22.21 10.36
CA ASN A 53 -3.32 -22.72 11.70
C ASN A 53 -4.48 -22.43 12.67
N SER A 54 -4.89 -23.42 13.45
CA SER A 54 -5.93 -23.30 14.48
C SER A 54 -5.37 -23.09 15.89
N SER A 55 -4.05 -22.89 16.06
CA SER A 55 -3.44 -22.78 17.39
C SER A 55 -3.83 -21.48 18.11
N SER A 56 -4.08 -21.58 19.41
CA SER A 56 -4.33 -20.44 20.31
C SER A 56 -3.17 -19.44 20.27
N ILE A 57 -1.93 -19.92 20.15
CA ILE A 57 -0.72 -19.09 20.03
C ILE A 57 -0.78 -18.12 18.86
N ASN A 58 -1.22 -18.57 17.68
CA ASN A 58 -1.35 -17.71 16.51
C ASN A 58 -2.47 -16.67 16.66
N ARG A 59 -3.50 -16.95 17.46
CA ARG A 59 -4.64 -16.05 17.67
C ARG A 59 -4.41 -15.06 18.80
N ALA A 60 -3.77 -15.48 19.90
CA ALA A 60 -3.69 -14.72 21.14
C ALA A 60 -2.32 -14.10 21.42
N TYR A 61 -1.22 -14.72 20.99
CA TYR A 61 0.13 -14.35 21.45
C TYR A 61 1.05 -13.85 20.34
N LEU A 62 0.95 -14.39 19.12
CA LEU A 62 1.78 -13.95 18.01
C LEU A 62 1.18 -12.73 17.31
N THR A 63 1.58 -11.54 17.73
CA THR A 63 1.18 -10.25 17.13
C THR A 63 2.18 -9.73 16.07
N GLY A 64 3.37 -10.32 16.00
CA GLY A 64 4.41 -9.88 15.08
C GLY A 64 4.03 -10.11 13.61
N LEU A 65 4.28 -9.10 12.77
CA LEU A 65 4.11 -9.19 11.31
C LEU A 65 5.07 -10.22 10.70
N LEU A 66 4.60 -10.96 9.70
CA LEU A 66 5.39 -11.94 8.94
C LEU A 66 6.32 -11.24 7.94
N ARG A 67 7.31 -10.49 8.46
CA ARG A 67 8.16 -9.58 7.67
C ARG A 67 8.87 -10.28 6.52
N ASN A 68 9.37 -11.50 6.72
CA ASN A 68 10.02 -12.27 5.66
C ASN A 68 9.03 -12.59 4.52
N LEU A 69 7.88 -13.19 4.84
CA LEU A 69 6.82 -13.45 3.86
C LEU A 69 6.35 -12.17 3.15
N MET A 70 6.15 -11.06 3.87
CA MET A 70 5.74 -9.78 3.26
C MET A 70 6.79 -9.24 2.28
N ARG A 71 8.08 -9.43 2.57
CA ARG A 71 9.18 -9.02 1.69
C ARG A 71 9.25 -9.89 0.43
N GLN A 72 9.18 -11.21 0.58
CA GLN A 72 9.21 -12.13 -0.56
C GLN A 72 8.00 -11.92 -1.48
N LEU A 73 6.80 -11.70 -0.94
CA LEU A 73 5.61 -11.37 -1.73
C LEU A 73 5.65 -9.98 -2.39
N ALA A 74 6.52 -9.09 -1.92
CA ALA A 74 6.80 -7.81 -2.55
C ALA A 74 8.03 -7.86 -3.47
N ASP A 75 8.48 -9.08 -3.82
CA ASP A 75 9.57 -9.35 -4.76
C ASP A 75 10.93 -8.78 -4.33
N PHE A 76 11.14 -8.65 -3.01
CA PHE A 76 12.46 -8.26 -2.48
C PHE A 76 13.42 -9.46 -2.50
N PRO A 77 14.70 -9.26 -2.87
CA PRO A 77 15.70 -10.31 -2.81
C PRO A 77 15.82 -10.90 -1.40
N LYS A 78 15.92 -12.23 -1.32
CA LYS A 78 16.01 -12.99 -0.07
C LYS A 78 17.27 -12.68 0.75
N GLU A 79 18.36 -12.36 0.07
CA GLU A 79 19.68 -12.11 0.66
C GLU A 79 19.77 -10.79 1.41
N ILE A 80 18.90 -9.83 1.08
CA ILE A 80 19.00 -8.48 1.60
C ILE A 80 18.19 -8.37 2.91
N VAL A 81 18.90 -8.31 4.03
CA VAL A 81 18.31 -8.10 5.38
C VAL A 81 17.54 -6.76 5.47
N TYR A 82 17.94 -5.77 4.66
CA TYR A 82 17.34 -4.43 4.60
C TYR A 82 16.75 -4.13 3.21
N SER A 83 15.43 -4.10 3.11
CA SER A 83 14.75 -3.61 1.91
C SER A 83 15.04 -2.12 1.72
N TYR A 84 15.85 -1.76 0.73
CA TYR A 84 16.09 -0.38 0.33
C TYR A 84 15.14 0.00 -0.79
N LEU A 85 14.33 1.04 -0.56
CA LEU A 85 13.53 1.66 -1.61
C LEU A 85 14.14 3.05 -1.89
N PRO A 86 14.89 3.24 -3.01
CA PRO A 86 15.54 4.50 -3.30
C PRO A 86 14.58 5.70 -3.30
N ARG A 87 13.37 5.52 -3.82
CA ARG A 87 12.35 6.59 -3.82
C ARG A 87 11.83 6.93 -2.42
N GLY A 88 11.93 6.01 -1.46
CA GLY A 88 11.52 6.24 -0.07
C GLY A 88 12.39 7.24 0.68
N THR A 89 13.60 7.54 0.19
CA THR A 89 14.49 8.53 0.81
C THR A 89 14.22 9.97 0.34
N LEU A 90 13.45 10.15 -0.74
CA LEU A 90 13.13 11.46 -1.29
C LEU A 90 12.22 12.24 -0.34
N LYS A 91 12.72 13.37 0.16
CA LYS A 91 11.92 14.33 0.93
C LYS A 91 11.09 15.17 -0.03
N LEU A 92 9.76 15.08 0.10
CA LEU A 92 8.84 15.92 -0.66
C LEU A 92 8.93 17.38 -0.17
N PRO A 93 8.93 18.38 -1.08
CA PRO A 93 8.82 19.79 -0.69
C PRO A 93 7.61 20.05 0.20
N GLU A 94 7.76 20.93 1.20
CA GLU A 94 6.68 21.20 2.16
C GLU A 94 5.43 21.75 1.47
N GLU A 95 5.61 22.62 0.46
CA GLU A 95 4.52 23.15 -0.36
C GLU A 95 3.69 22.02 -0.97
N LEU A 96 4.34 21.02 -1.56
CA LEU A 96 3.67 19.90 -2.19
C LEU A 96 3.00 18.98 -1.17
N GLN A 97 3.58 18.84 0.03
CA GLN A 97 2.96 18.11 1.13
C GLN A 97 1.66 18.76 1.61
N ARG A 98 1.49 20.08 1.45
CA ARG A 98 0.24 20.77 1.80
C ARG A 98 -0.87 20.54 0.78
N VAL A 99 -0.53 20.11 -0.45
CA VAL A 99 -1.51 19.93 -1.54
C VAL A 99 -2.33 18.64 -1.36
N ALA A 100 -1.68 17.52 -1.06
CA ALA A 100 -2.34 16.26 -0.78
C ALA A 100 -2.49 16.05 0.73
N TYR A 101 -3.68 15.64 1.18
CA TYR A 101 -3.99 15.46 2.62
C TYR A 101 -3.70 16.73 3.45
N HIS A 102 -4.18 17.88 2.98
CA HIS A 102 -3.92 19.21 3.54
C HIS A 102 -4.27 19.33 5.04
N GLU A 103 -5.33 18.66 5.48
CA GLU A 103 -5.81 18.65 6.87
C GLU A 103 -4.81 18.01 7.85
N LEU A 104 -3.81 17.25 7.37
CA LEU A 104 -2.85 16.59 8.24
C LEU A 104 -2.09 17.55 9.14
N LYS A 105 -1.78 18.76 8.66
CA LYS A 105 -1.07 19.76 9.47
C LYS A 105 -1.96 20.20 10.63
N GLU A 106 -3.19 20.58 10.34
CA GLU A 106 -4.16 21.01 11.34
C GLU A 106 -4.41 19.92 12.40
N TRP A 107 -4.60 18.67 12.00
CA TRP A 107 -4.80 17.57 12.96
C TRP A 107 -3.58 17.33 13.84
N VAL A 108 -2.37 17.49 13.29
CA VAL A 108 -1.13 17.41 14.08
C VAL A 108 -1.05 18.57 15.08
N ASP A 109 -1.39 19.78 14.65
CA ASP A 109 -1.37 20.97 15.50
C ASP A 109 -2.41 20.86 16.63
N ARG A 110 -3.63 20.37 16.32
CA ARG A 110 -4.68 20.12 17.32
C ARG A 110 -4.25 19.12 18.41
N ILE A 111 -3.51 18.09 18.04
CA ILE A 111 -2.97 17.10 18.99
C ILE A 111 -1.86 17.73 19.83
N ASN A 112 -0.97 18.52 19.22
CA ASN A 112 0.14 19.16 19.92
C ASN A 112 -0.35 20.25 20.89
N SER A 113 -1.40 20.99 20.51
CA SER A 113 -2.05 22.02 21.33
C SER A 113 -2.98 21.47 22.41
N LYS A 114 -3.13 20.13 22.50
CA LYS A 114 -4.04 19.42 23.42
C LYS A 114 -5.53 19.74 23.22
N THR A 115 -5.89 20.35 22.09
CA THR A 115 -7.31 20.54 21.69
C THR A 115 -7.97 19.25 21.19
N ALA A 116 -7.18 18.24 20.82
CA ALA A 116 -7.65 16.90 20.45
C ALA A 116 -6.94 15.81 21.27
N GLN A 117 -7.64 14.71 21.56
CA GLN A 117 -7.09 13.61 22.35
C GLN A 117 -5.99 12.88 21.58
N LYS A 118 -4.81 12.75 22.21
CA LYS A 118 -3.70 11.94 21.67
C LYS A 118 -3.90 10.48 22.05
N THR A 119 -4.27 9.64 21.08
CA THR A 119 -4.30 8.18 21.23
C THR A 119 -3.28 7.50 20.32
N GLY A 120 -2.90 6.26 20.64
CA GLY A 120 -2.01 5.47 19.79
C GLY A 120 -2.58 5.29 18.37
N THR A 121 -3.88 5.12 18.25
CA THR A 121 -4.61 5.01 16.97
C THR A 121 -4.47 6.28 16.13
N VAL A 122 -4.70 7.45 16.73
CA VAL A 122 -4.60 8.73 16.02
C VAL A 122 -3.17 8.98 15.53
N VAL A 123 -2.18 8.74 16.40
CA VAL A 123 -0.76 8.87 16.03
C VAL A 123 -0.40 7.89 14.90
N GLY A 124 -0.89 6.65 14.97
CA GLY A 124 -0.69 5.64 13.94
C GLY A 124 -1.35 6.02 12.60
N PHE A 125 -2.58 6.53 12.65
CA PHE A 125 -3.33 6.95 11.47
C PHE A 125 -2.69 8.15 10.77
N ILE A 126 -2.21 9.15 11.52
CA ILE A 126 -1.45 10.27 10.94
C ILE A 126 -0.16 9.78 10.27
N LYS A 127 0.56 8.83 10.89
CA LYS A 127 1.75 8.21 10.28
C LYS A 127 1.40 7.47 8.98
N LEU A 128 0.27 6.75 8.96
CA LEU A 128 -0.23 6.08 7.76
C LEU A 128 -0.53 7.09 6.65
N LEU A 129 -1.31 8.13 6.94
CA LEU A 129 -1.67 9.14 5.95
C LEU A 129 -0.45 9.90 5.42
N ARG A 130 0.54 10.21 6.25
CA ARG A 130 1.83 10.78 5.80
C ARG A 130 2.55 9.85 4.84
N SER A 131 2.57 8.55 5.13
CA SER A 131 3.21 7.54 4.27
C SER A 131 2.47 7.39 2.93
N LEU A 132 1.13 7.36 2.97
CA LEU A 132 0.27 7.31 1.79
C LEU A 132 0.42 8.57 0.94
N ARG A 133 0.49 9.77 1.55
CA ARG A 133 0.77 11.03 0.86
C ARG A 133 2.06 10.96 0.06
N THR A 134 3.13 10.49 0.70
CA THR A 134 4.43 10.38 0.03
C THR A 134 4.38 9.41 -1.14
N GLY A 135 3.84 8.20 -0.92
CA GLY A 135 3.69 7.22 -1.98
C GLY A 135 2.80 7.71 -3.12
N PHE A 136 1.66 8.31 -2.82
CA PHE A 136 0.71 8.83 -3.82
C PHE A 136 1.36 9.90 -4.71
N LEU A 137 1.99 10.91 -4.11
CA LEU A 137 2.62 12.00 -4.86
C LEU A 137 3.80 11.49 -5.71
N GLN A 138 4.66 10.63 -5.17
CA GLN A 138 5.78 10.06 -5.93
C GLN A 138 5.30 9.20 -7.11
N ASN A 139 4.29 8.35 -6.89
CA ASN A 139 3.76 7.50 -7.94
C ASN A 139 2.94 8.29 -8.97
N SER A 140 2.31 9.41 -8.58
CA SER A 140 1.54 10.25 -9.52
C SER A 140 2.40 10.75 -10.69
N VAL A 141 3.64 11.16 -10.42
CA VAL A 141 4.60 11.62 -11.44
C VAL A 141 4.96 10.49 -12.40
N GLN A 142 5.15 9.27 -11.87
CA GLN A 142 5.49 8.10 -12.67
C GLN A 142 4.30 7.61 -13.50
N MET A 143 3.10 7.59 -12.91
CA MET A 143 1.86 7.09 -13.52
C MET A 143 1.30 8.01 -14.59
N ARG A 144 1.61 9.31 -14.55
CA ARG A 144 1.17 10.26 -15.58
C ARG A 144 1.77 9.96 -16.94
N LYS A 145 3.03 9.53 -17.00
CA LYS A 145 3.74 9.25 -18.26
C LYS A 145 3.05 8.17 -19.11
N PRO A 146 2.76 6.96 -18.59
CA PRO A 146 2.10 5.91 -19.36
C PRO A 146 0.58 6.10 -19.52
N PHE A 147 -0.06 6.96 -18.71
CA PHE A 147 -1.51 7.11 -18.72
C PHE A 147 -1.96 8.58 -18.72
N PRO A 148 -1.53 9.42 -19.67
CA PRO A 148 -1.75 10.86 -19.63
C PRO A 148 -3.23 11.27 -19.69
N ASP A 149 -4.09 10.44 -20.26
CA ASP A 149 -5.50 10.78 -20.52
C ASP A 149 -6.45 10.44 -19.34
N ARG A 150 -5.91 10.03 -18.19
CA ARG A 150 -6.74 9.66 -17.04
C ARG A 150 -7.33 10.91 -16.39
N PHE A 151 -8.62 10.85 -16.07
CA PHE A 151 -9.36 11.96 -15.46
C PHE A 151 -8.71 12.52 -14.19
N ILE A 152 -8.02 11.65 -13.43
CA ILE A 152 -7.36 12.00 -12.17
C ILE A 152 -6.35 13.15 -12.33
N TRP A 153 -5.72 13.31 -13.50
CA TRP A 153 -4.72 14.36 -13.74
C TRP A 153 -5.31 15.76 -13.88
N HIS A 154 -6.61 15.87 -14.15
CA HIS A 154 -7.33 17.15 -14.18
C HIS A 154 -7.63 17.69 -12.78
N HIS A 155 -7.40 16.89 -11.74
CA HIS A 155 -7.61 17.34 -10.37
C HIS A 155 -6.57 18.38 -9.96
N ILE A 156 -7.01 19.46 -9.30
CA ILE A 156 -6.16 20.61 -8.92
C ILE A 156 -4.88 20.22 -8.17
N ILE A 157 -4.98 19.22 -7.29
CA ILE A 157 -3.83 18.68 -6.53
C ILE A 157 -2.74 18.17 -7.49
N LEU A 158 -3.13 17.46 -8.54
CA LEU A 158 -2.21 16.81 -9.46
C LEU A 158 -1.78 17.77 -10.58
N GLY A 159 -2.58 18.79 -10.89
CA GLY A 159 -2.18 19.89 -11.78
C GLY A 159 -1.14 20.85 -11.17
N HIS A 160 -0.73 20.67 -9.92
CA HIS A 160 0.19 21.58 -9.24
C HIS A 160 1.53 21.72 -9.99
N PRO A 161 2.06 22.95 -10.20
CA PRO A 161 3.29 23.16 -10.97
C PRO A 161 4.49 22.35 -10.49
N LEU A 162 4.65 22.17 -9.17
CA LEU A 162 5.74 21.36 -8.60
C LEU A 162 5.67 19.86 -8.95
N LEU A 163 4.49 19.30 -9.23
CA LEU A 163 4.36 17.94 -9.74
C LEU A 163 4.60 17.86 -11.25
N CYS A 164 4.36 18.96 -11.94
CA CYS A 164 4.45 19.07 -13.40
C CYS A 164 5.80 19.60 -13.89
N LYS A 165 6.71 19.98 -12.97
CA LYS A 165 8.06 20.40 -13.34
C LYS A 165 8.70 19.28 -14.15
N LYS A 166 8.93 19.53 -15.44
CA LYS A 166 9.86 18.73 -16.23
C LYS A 166 11.21 18.90 -15.55
N PHE A 167 11.79 17.81 -15.07
CA PHE A 167 13.21 17.79 -14.79
C PHE A 167 13.86 17.93 -16.16
N SER A 168 14.30 19.14 -16.50
CA SER A 168 15.27 19.35 -17.57
C SER A 168 16.47 18.47 -17.24
N GLU A 169 16.97 17.77 -18.27
CA GLU A 169 18.01 16.73 -18.22
C GLU A 169 19.18 17.03 -17.27
#